data_AF-A0A3Q9VBR1-F1
#
_entry.id   AF-A0A3Q9VBR1-F1
#
_cell.length_a   1.000
_cell.length_b   1.000
_cell.length_c   1.000
_cell.angle_alpha   90.00
_cell.angle_beta   90.00
_cell.angle_gamma   90.00
#
_symmetry.space_group_name_H-M   'P 1'
#
loop_
_entity.id
_entity.type
_entity.pdbx_description
1 polymer ?
#
loop_
_entity_poly.entity_id
_entity_poly.type
_entity_poly.pdbx_seq_one_letter_code
_entity_poly.pdbx_strand_id
1 'polypeptide(L)'
;MNIKNTIIKGDAIEELSKIPNETFDFCFSDPPYFLQIDNNKKLYRVEGSKYNGCDDDWDKFSSMEEYKQWTRLWLSEVKRVLKPNGTICVISGMQSIYEIGNILKELGFWIINDIIWQKTNPTPNFGGTRLNNSHETIIWAAKSKKSKFTFNYKTGKFLNGGKQMGSIWKIPICSGNERLKDENNLKVHSTQKPKKLMDRIISLFTKQEDWILDPFGGTMTTGVVAKEAGRNYTLIEREPRYIKYGQKRLDKARVNINDIQKGILDIKPGKVKMEDLIKEGYLELNEFFIHKNGEQARLVNIKGQLEYNGNIDSMHEIASVMMNKKNRVNAYDYLFVNRNGNNVSISDIREKYRSDHNLPLKINF
;
A
#
# COMPACT_ATOMS: atom_id res chain seq x y z
N MET A 1 10.42 23.32 -11.13
CA MET A 1 10.23 23.35 -9.66
C MET A 1 10.96 22.17 -9.06
N ASN A 2 11.88 22.37 -8.10
CA ASN A 2 12.58 21.26 -7.43
C ASN A 2 11.78 20.86 -6.17
N ILE A 3 10.94 19.84 -6.28
CA ILE A 3 10.04 19.38 -5.20
C ILE A 3 10.42 18.00 -4.65
N LYS A 4 11.54 17.43 -5.11
CA LYS A 4 12.01 16.12 -4.66
C LYS A 4 12.60 16.22 -3.25
N ASN A 5 12.07 15.44 -2.32
CA ASN A 5 12.53 15.36 -0.93
C ASN A 5 12.47 16.71 -0.19
N THR A 6 11.43 17.50 -0.49
CA THR A 6 11.25 18.85 0.06
C THR A 6 10.04 18.96 0.98
N ILE A 7 10.11 19.95 1.87
CA ILE A 7 8.95 20.51 2.56
C ILE A 7 8.60 21.83 1.87
N ILE A 8 7.35 21.98 1.46
CA ILE A 8 6.81 23.21 0.89
C ILE A 8 5.99 23.89 1.98
N LYS A 9 6.34 25.13 2.33
CA LYS A 9 5.58 25.93 3.28
C LYS A 9 4.45 26.64 2.54
N GLY A 10 3.19 26.31 2.83
CA GLY A 10 2.04 26.96 2.21
C GLY A 10 0.71 26.25 2.47
N ASP A 11 -0.36 26.82 1.92
CA ASP A 11 -1.65 26.15 1.87
C ASP A 11 -1.63 24.95 0.90
N ALA A 12 -2.30 23.87 1.28
CA ALA A 12 -2.29 22.63 0.50
C ALA A 12 -2.84 22.84 -0.93
N ILE A 13 -3.98 23.52 -1.08
CA ILE A 13 -4.65 23.70 -2.37
C ILE A 13 -3.82 24.64 -3.26
N GLU A 14 -3.34 25.75 -2.69
CA GLU A 14 -2.51 26.70 -3.41
C GLU A 14 -1.20 26.08 -3.91
N GLU A 15 -0.48 25.35 -3.05
CA GLU A 15 0.78 24.73 -3.43
C GLU A 15 0.60 23.55 -4.39
N LEU A 16 -0.45 22.75 -4.22
CA LEU A 16 -0.76 21.67 -5.17
C LEU A 16 -1.02 22.23 -6.57
N SER A 17 -1.72 23.35 -6.71
CA SER A 17 -2.04 23.98 -8.00
C SER A 17 -0.80 24.32 -8.84
N LYS A 18 0.35 24.52 -8.19
CA LYS A 18 1.64 24.84 -8.82
C LYS A 18 2.39 23.59 -9.28
N ILE A 19 2.03 22.41 -8.79
CA ILE A 19 2.70 21.14 -9.10
C ILE A 19 2.16 20.59 -10.44
N PRO A 20 3.00 20.11 -11.36
CA PRO A 20 2.55 19.51 -12.61
C PRO A 20 1.62 18.30 -12.44
N ASN A 21 0.79 18.05 -13.45
CA ASN A 21 -0.05 16.86 -13.50
C ASN A 21 0.81 15.58 -13.42
N GLU A 22 0.25 14.50 -12.88
CA GLU A 22 0.84 13.15 -12.96
C GLU A 22 2.28 13.04 -12.42
N THR A 23 2.56 13.75 -11.34
CA THR A 23 3.86 13.82 -10.67
C THR A 23 4.08 12.67 -9.67
N PHE A 24 3.06 12.31 -8.89
CA PHE A 24 3.22 11.43 -7.71
C PHE A 24 2.71 10.01 -7.96
N ASP A 25 3.44 9.02 -7.44
CA ASP A 25 3.03 7.61 -7.46
C ASP A 25 2.04 7.31 -6.33
N PHE A 26 2.17 7.99 -5.20
CA PHE A 26 1.35 7.76 -4.02
C PHE A 26 1.06 9.06 -3.28
N CYS A 27 -0.12 9.15 -2.67
CA CYS A 27 -0.47 10.22 -1.75
C CYS A 27 -0.92 9.62 -0.42
N PHE A 28 -0.32 10.04 0.68
CA PHE A 28 -0.93 9.89 2.00
C PHE A 28 -1.54 11.23 2.40
N SER A 29 -2.71 11.22 3.01
CA SER A 29 -3.38 12.43 3.45
C SER A 29 -4.02 12.22 4.83
N ASP A 30 -3.62 13.06 5.77
CA ASP A 30 -4.20 13.20 7.12
C ASP A 30 -4.79 14.60 7.25
N PRO A 31 -5.93 14.88 6.56
CA PRO A 31 -6.53 16.20 6.58
C PRO A 31 -7.07 16.54 7.98
N PRO A 32 -7.44 17.80 8.24
CA PRO A 32 -8.31 18.13 9.36
C PRO A 32 -9.59 17.27 9.39
N TYR A 33 -10.01 16.84 10.58
CA TYR A 33 -11.14 15.91 10.74
C TYR A 33 -12.47 16.64 10.96
N PHE A 34 -12.44 17.95 11.21
CA PHE A 34 -13.58 18.76 11.61
C PHE A 34 -14.30 18.13 12.82
N LEU A 35 -13.59 18.09 13.95
CA LEU A 35 -14.04 17.39 15.16
C LEU A 35 -15.32 17.97 15.80
N GLN A 36 -15.73 19.18 15.39
CA GLN A 36 -16.96 19.87 15.84
C GLN A 36 -17.07 19.93 17.37
N ILE A 37 -15.93 20.20 18.03
CA ILE A 37 -15.88 20.34 19.48
C ILE A 37 -16.48 21.70 19.85
N ASP A 38 -17.43 21.69 20.77
CA ASP A 38 -17.98 22.91 21.35
C ASP A 38 -16.89 23.65 22.14
N ASN A 39 -16.50 24.84 21.65
CA ASN A 39 -15.46 25.68 22.25
C ASN A 39 -15.72 26.00 23.73
N ASN A 40 -16.97 25.91 24.20
CA ASN A 40 -17.35 26.18 25.58
C ASN A 40 -17.26 24.94 26.49
N LYS A 41 -16.99 23.73 25.96
CA LYS A 41 -16.94 22.49 26.73
C LYS A 41 -15.52 21.96 26.85
N LYS A 42 -14.95 22.12 28.05
CA LYS A 42 -13.68 21.48 28.42
C LYS A 42 -13.93 20.02 28.81
N LEU A 43 -13.20 19.10 28.18
CA LEU A 43 -13.17 17.69 28.57
C LEU A 43 -12.26 17.51 29.79
N TYR A 44 -12.78 16.83 30.81
CA TYR A 44 -12.03 16.44 32.00
C TYR A 44 -11.90 14.92 32.06
N ARG A 45 -10.78 14.45 32.60
CA ARG A 45 -10.56 13.05 32.89
C ARG A 45 -11.32 12.65 34.16
N VAL A 46 -11.44 11.35 34.42
CA VAL A 46 -12.14 10.82 35.61
C VAL A 46 -11.49 11.33 36.89
N GLU A 47 -10.16 11.48 36.90
CA GLU A 47 -9.39 12.06 38.00
C GLU A 47 -9.46 13.60 38.12
N GLY A 48 -10.28 14.27 37.29
CA GLY A 48 -10.52 15.72 37.37
C GLY A 48 -9.55 16.62 36.60
N SER A 49 -8.48 16.07 36.00
CA SER A 49 -7.54 16.86 35.20
C SER A 49 -8.09 17.20 33.80
N LYS A 50 -7.73 18.37 33.25
CA LYS A 50 -8.17 18.80 31.91
C LYS A 50 -7.54 17.91 30.82
N TYR A 51 -8.35 17.38 29.93
CA TYR A 51 -7.87 16.63 28.77
C TYR A 51 -7.31 17.57 27.69
N ASN A 52 -6.06 17.33 27.29
CA ASN A 52 -5.40 18.07 26.21
C ASN A 52 -5.62 17.34 24.86
N GLY A 53 -6.74 17.67 24.20
CA GLY A 53 -7.15 17.18 22.88
C GLY A 53 -6.74 18.11 21.73
N CYS A 54 -7.31 17.87 20.54
CA CYS A 54 -7.15 18.75 19.38
C CYS A 54 -8.22 19.84 19.45
N ASP A 55 -7.81 21.11 19.45
CA ASP A 55 -8.65 22.31 19.42
C ASP A 55 -7.95 23.40 18.58
N ASP A 56 -7.12 22.95 17.64
CA ASP A 56 -6.30 23.81 16.79
C ASP A 56 -7.19 24.50 15.73
N ASP A 57 -6.86 25.74 15.36
CA ASP A 57 -7.70 26.54 14.45
C ASP A 57 -7.79 25.97 13.02
N TRP A 58 -6.84 25.12 12.62
CA TRP A 58 -6.89 24.42 11.33
C TRP A 58 -8.00 23.36 11.24
N ASP A 59 -8.60 22.95 12.35
CA ASP A 59 -9.68 21.96 12.39
C ASP A 59 -11.09 22.58 12.46
N LYS A 60 -11.19 23.90 12.38
CA LYS A 60 -12.46 24.64 12.54
C LYS A 60 -13.00 25.05 11.17
N PHE A 61 -14.22 24.59 10.88
CA PHE A 61 -15.00 24.95 9.70
C PHE A 61 -16.34 25.55 10.13
N SER A 62 -16.91 26.46 9.35
CA SER A 62 -18.20 27.09 9.67
C SER A 62 -19.38 26.14 9.49
N SER A 63 -19.25 25.15 8.60
CA SER A 63 -20.29 24.17 8.29
C SER A 63 -19.74 22.91 7.63
N MET A 64 -20.53 21.84 7.61
CA MET A 64 -20.19 20.63 6.87
C MET A 64 -20.12 20.86 5.35
N GLU A 65 -20.92 21.78 4.80
CA GLU A 65 -20.85 22.09 3.38
C GLU A 65 -19.55 22.81 3.00
N GLU A 66 -19.07 23.72 3.84
CA GLU A 66 -17.74 24.32 3.66
C GLU A 66 -16.64 23.25 3.71
N TYR A 67 -16.70 22.34 4.70
CA TYR A 67 -15.76 21.23 4.82
C TYR A 67 -15.76 20.34 3.57
N LYS A 68 -16.93 20.01 3.03
CA LYS A 68 -17.09 19.21 1.79
C LYS A 68 -16.55 19.93 0.57
N GLN A 69 -16.80 21.23 0.43
CA GLN A 69 -16.27 22.04 -0.67
C GLN A 69 -14.74 22.10 -0.62
N TRP A 70 -14.19 22.44 0.54
CA TRP A 70 -12.75 22.41 0.79
C TRP A 70 -12.15 21.03 0.49
N THR A 71 -12.83 19.96 0.95
CA THR A 71 -12.41 18.58 0.70
C THR A 71 -12.36 18.23 -0.78
N ARG A 72 -13.35 18.68 -1.55
CA ARG A 72 -13.40 18.47 -3.01
C ARG A 72 -12.25 19.18 -3.71
N LEU A 73 -11.88 20.40 -3.27
CA LEU A 73 -10.81 21.16 -3.89
C LEU A 73 -9.46 20.44 -3.77
N TRP A 74 -9.04 20.10 -2.54
CA TRP A 74 -7.74 19.45 -2.37
C TRP A 74 -7.70 18.04 -2.97
N LEU A 75 -8.80 17.26 -2.90
CA LEU A 75 -8.86 15.95 -3.54
C LEU A 75 -8.81 16.03 -5.07
N SER A 76 -9.39 17.07 -5.67
CA SER A 76 -9.32 17.30 -7.12
C SER A 76 -7.87 17.57 -7.55
N GLU A 77 -7.16 18.40 -6.78
CA GLU A 77 -5.75 18.66 -7.02
C GLU A 77 -4.88 17.42 -6.81
N VAL A 78 -5.10 16.65 -5.73
CA VAL A 78 -4.42 15.36 -5.52
C VAL A 78 -4.67 14.42 -6.68
N LYS A 79 -5.92 14.32 -7.18
CA LYS A 79 -6.23 13.48 -8.35
C LYS A 79 -5.44 13.90 -9.58
N ARG A 80 -5.33 15.20 -9.83
CA ARG A 80 -4.60 15.78 -10.96
C ARG A 80 -3.10 15.44 -10.90
N VAL A 81 -2.49 15.59 -9.72
CA VAL A 81 -1.04 15.35 -9.54
C VAL A 81 -0.66 13.88 -9.37
N LEU A 82 -1.60 12.97 -9.08
CA LEU A 82 -1.33 11.53 -9.09
C LEU A 82 -1.09 11.03 -10.51
N LYS A 83 -0.13 10.11 -10.71
CA LYS A 83 0.08 9.38 -11.96
C LYS A 83 -1.11 8.49 -12.32
N PRO A 84 -1.26 8.02 -13.57
CA PRO A 84 -2.36 7.15 -13.99
C PRO A 84 -2.56 5.90 -13.11
N ASN A 85 -1.45 5.33 -12.61
CA ASN A 85 -1.43 4.14 -11.75
C ASN A 85 -1.29 4.46 -10.26
N GLY A 86 -1.30 5.75 -9.89
CA GLY A 86 -1.12 6.18 -8.52
C GLY A 86 -2.34 5.91 -7.64
N THR A 87 -2.09 5.83 -6.33
CA THR A 87 -3.12 5.65 -5.31
C THR A 87 -3.02 6.68 -4.21
N ILE A 88 -4.12 6.87 -3.49
CA ILE A 88 -4.21 7.69 -2.29
C ILE A 88 -4.64 6.85 -1.09
N CYS A 89 -4.05 7.11 0.07
CA CYS A 89 -4.60 6.75 1.37
C CYS A 89 -5.03 8.03 2.10
N VAL A 90 -6.33 8.16 2.40
CA VAL A 90 -6.84 9.25 3.25
C VAL A 90 -7.28 8.67 4.58
N ILE A 91 -6.77 9.20 5.68
CA ILE A 91 -7.18 8.80 7.04
C ILE A 91 -8.11 9.85 7.64
N SER A 92 -9.17 9.40 8.32
CA SER A 92 -9.98 10.27 9.17
C SER A 92 -10.73 9.49 10.27
N GLY A 93 -11.28 10.22 11.23
CA GLY A 93 -12.29 9.73 12.15
C GLY A 93 -13.70 9.71 11.53
N MET A 94 -14.66 9.18 12.29
CA MET A 94 -16.07 9.10 11.86
C MET A 94 -16.70 10.47 11.54
N GLN A 95 -16.10 11.57 11.99
CA GLN A 95 -16.58 12.93 11.80
C GLN A 95 -16.56 13.36 10.33
N SER A 96 -15.61 12.85 9.54
CA SER A 96 -15.46 13.28 8.16
C SER A 96 -15.13 12.18 7.15
N ILE A 97 -14.79 10.96 7.59
CA ILE A 97 -14.38 9.90 6.65
C ILE A 97 -15.48 9.51 5.66
N TYR A 98 -16.76 9.59 6.04
CA TYR A 98 -17.89 9.27 5.17
C TYR A 98 -18.01 10.29 4.02
N GLU A 99 -17.87 11.58 4.33
CA GLU A 99 -17.89 12.67 3.35
C GLU A 99 -16.70 12.58 2.41
N ILE A 100 -15.49 12.37 2.95
CA ILE A 100 -14.27 12.14 2.16
C ILE A 100 -14.48 10.95 1.21
N GLY A 101 -15.03 9.84 1.71
CA GLY A 101 -15.29 8.64 0.92
C GLY A 101 -16.29 8.87 -0.21
N ASN A 102 -17.33 9.66 0.04
CA ASN A 102 -18.30 10.06 -0.99
C ASN A 102 -17.63 10.94 -2.06
N ILE A 103 -16.90 11.98 -1.66
CA ILE A 103 -16.22 12.90 -2.58
C ILE A 103 -15.17 12.17 -3.42
N LEU A 104 -14.43 11.21 -2.86
CA LEU A 104 -13.50 10.36 -3.62
C LEU A 104 -14.21 9.65 -4.79
N LYS A 105 -15.39 9.05 -4.54
CA LYS A 105 -16.18 8.37 -5.56
C LYS A 105 -16.70 9.34 -6.62
N GLU A 106 -17.23 10.49 -6.20
CA GLU A 106 -17.73 11.53 -7.11
C GLU A 106 -16.64 12.08 -8.03
N LEU A 107 -15.42 12.25 -7.51
CA LEU A 107 -14.26 12.64 -8.31
C LEU A 107 -13.77 11.50 -9.21
N GLY A 108 -14.31 10.29 -9.08
CA GLY A 108 -14.02 9.12 -9.92
C GLY A 108 -12.80 8.30 -9.48
N PHE A 109 -12.37 8.41 -8.22
CA PHE A 109 -11.42 7.44 -7.65
C PHE A 109 -12.09 6.07 -7.52
N TRP A 110 -11.29 5.01 -7.62
CA TRP A 110 -11.73 3.66 -7.35
C TRP A 110 -11.29 3.23 -5.95
N ILE A 111 -12.22 3.16 -5.00
CA ILE A 111 -11.92 2.68 -3.65
C ILE A 111 -11.56 1.19 -3.73
N ILE A 112 -10.37 0.84 -3.24
CA ILE A 112 -9.85 -0.53 -3.21
C ILE A 112 -10.24 -1.19 -1.89
N ASN A 113 -9.92 -0.54 -0.77
CA ASN A 113 -10.27 -0.99 0.57
C ASN A 113 -10.47 0.20 1.51
N ASP A 114 -11.40 0.07 2.44
CA ASP A 114 -11.31 0.72 3.74
C ASP A 114 -10.43 -0.13 4.67
N ILE A 115 -9.63 0.54 5.49
CA ILE A 115 -8.68 -0.05 6.42
C ILE A 115 -8.94 0.56 7.78
N ILE A 116 -9.16 -0.27 8.79
CA ILE A 116 -9.42 0.15 10.16
C ILE A 116 -8.10 0.12 10.93
N TRP A 117 -7.61 1.29 11.33
CA TRP A 117 -6.54 1.37 12.32
C TRP A 117 -7.15 1.21 13.72
N GLN A 118 -7.10 -0.01 14.25
CA GLN A 118 -7.47 -0.31 15.62
C GLN A 118 -6.35 0.11 16.57
N LYS A 119 -6.61 1.13 17.38
CA LYS A 119 -5.67 1.65 18.39
C LYS A 119 -5.61 0.65 19.54
N THR A 120 -4.41 0.17 19.90
CA THR A 120 -4.24 -0.76 21.03
C THR A 120 -4.30 -0.06 22.40
N ASN A 121 -4.09 1.26 22.42
CA ASN A 121 -4.08 2.11 23.60
C ASN A 121 -4.79 3.44 23.33
N PRO A 122 -6.10 3.43 22.97
CA PRO A 122 -6.85 4.64 22.70
C PRO A 122 -7.09 5.46 23.97
N THR A 123 -7.28 6.78 23.83
CA THR A 123 -7.79 7.60 24.92
C THR A 123 -9.17 7.08 25.35
N PRO A 124 -9.41 6.77 26.64
CA PRO A 124 -10.70 6.33 27.12
C PRO A 124 -11.82 7.36 26.93
N ASN A 125 -13.06 6.88 26.87
CA ASN A 125 -14.23 7.75 27.02
C ASN A 125 -14.41 8.05 28.52
N PHE A 126 -14.21 9.30 28.94
CA PHE A 126 -14.27 9.69 30.35
C PHE A 126 -15.69 9.87 30.89
N GLY A 127 -16.66 10.17 30.03
CA GLY A 127 -18.03 10.47 30.44
C GLY A 127 -18.97 9.27 30.48
N GLY A 128 -18.55 8.11 29.97
CA GLY A 128 -19.40 6.91 29.88
C GLY A 128 -20.62 7.06 28.97
N THR A 129 -20.68 8.12 28.15
CA THR A 129 -21.87 8.46 27.35
C THR A 129 -21.90 7.82 25.97
N ARG A 130 -20.78 7.28 25.50
CA ARG A 130 -20.60 6.71 24.16
C ARG A 130 -19.55 5.60 24.20
N LEU A 131 -19.48 4.81 23.14
CA LEU A 131 -18.38 3.88 22.90
C LEU A 131 -17.03 4.61 22.89
N ASN A 132 -15.96 3.85 23.18
CA ASN A 132 -14.60 4.37 23.10
C ASN A 132 -14.16 4.48 21.63
N ASN A 133 -13.75 5.68 21.21
CA ASN A 133 -13.18 5.98 19.89
C ASN A 133 -11.80 5.31 19.74
N SER A 134 -11.84 4.00 19.55
CA SER A 134 -10.69 3.10 19.55
C SER A 134 -10.13 2.79 18.16
N HIS A 135 -10.65 3.45 17.12
CA HIS A 135 -10.12 3.32 15.77
C HIS A 135 -10.20 4.62 14.97
N GLU A 136 -9.48 4.65 13.85
CA GLU A 136 -9.65 5.57 12.74
C GLU A 136 -9.74 4.76 11.44
N THR A 137 -10.29 5.35 10.39
CA THR A 137 -10.51 4.69 9.11
C THR A 137 -9.64 5.32 8.04
N ILE A 138 -8.96 4.48 7.26
CA ILE A 138 -8.15 4.85 6.11
C ILE A 138 -8.88 4.35 4.86
N ILE A 139 -9.13 5.22 3.90
CA ILE A 139 -9.62 4.82 2.58
C ILE A 139 -8.42 4.75 1.65
N TRP A 140 -8.16 3.55 1.10
CA TRP A 140 -7.19 3.35 0.02
C TRP A 140 -7.91 3.31 -1.32
N ALA A 141 -7.57 4.22 -2.23
CA ALA A 141 -8.22 4.35 -3.53
C ALA A 141 -7.20 4.57 -4.66
N ALA A 142 -7.48 4.00 -5.83
CA ALA A 142 -6.73 4.27 -7.05
C ALA A 142 -7.30 5.47 -7.80
N LYS A 143 -6.44 6.18 -8.55
CA LYS A 143 -6.84 7.33 -9.39
C LYS A 143 -8.04 7.02 -10.29
N SER A 144 -8.15 5.78 -10.78
CA SER A 144 -9.29 5.28 -11.54
C SER A 144 -9.46 3.76 -11.43
N LYS A 145 -10.60 3.21 -11.88
CA LYS A 145 -10.83 1.76 -11.97
C LYS A 145 -9.85 1.04 -12.93
N LYS A 146 -9.24 1.77 -13.87
CA LYS A 146 -8.29 1.21 -14.85
C LYS A 146 -6.84 1.20 -14.35
N SER A 147 -6.57 1.86 -13.22
CA SER A 147 -5.23 2.00 -12.66
C SER A 147 -4.65 0.63 -12.28
N LYS A 148 -3.42 0.36 -12.72
CA LYS A 148 -2.62 -0.78 -12.29
C LYS A 148 -1.77 -0.35 -11.10
N PHE A 149 -2.37 -0.38 -9.92
CA PHE A 149 -1.74 0.16 -8.72
C PHE A 149 -0.74 -0.81 -8.09
N THR A 150 0.22 -0.26 -7.36
CA THR A 150 1.16 -1.05 -6.56
C THR A 150 0.45 -1.66 -5.35
N PHE A 151 0.58 -2.98 -5.20
CA PHE A 151 0.24 -3.69 -3.98
C PHE A 151 1.22 -4.84 -3.73
N ASN A 152 2.05 -4.68 -2.69
CA ASN A 152 3.07 -5.65 -2.30
C ASN A 152 2.40 -6.77 -1.45
N TYR A 153 1.61 -7.61 -2.10
CA TYR A 153 0.81 -8.67 -1.48
C TYR A 153 1.64 -9.66 -0.67
N LYS A 154 2.75 -10.15 -1.22
CA LYS A 154 3.61 -11.14 -0.56
C LYS A 154 4.34 -10.50 0.62
N THR A 155 4.73 -9.23 0.50
CA THR A 155 5.22 -8.43 1.64
C THR A 155 4.18 -8.33 2.74
N GLY A 156 2.92 -8.02 2.41
CA GLY A 156 1.82 -8.03 3.38
C GLY A 156 1.59 -9.39 4.04
N LYS A 157 1.70 -10.48 3.27
CA LYS A 157 1.61 -11.84 3.79
C LYS A 157 2.73 -12.13 4.80
N PHE A 158 3.95 -11.73 4.49
CA PHE A 158 5.10 -11.87 5.38
C PHE A 158 4.92 -11.06 6.68
N LEU A 159 4.54 -9.79 6.57
CA LEU A 159 4.30 -8.90 7.73
C LEU A 159 3.16 -9.39 8.64
N ASN A 160 2.31 -10.29 8.15
CA ASN A 160 1.20 -10.90 8.90
C ASN A 160 1.42 -12.40 9.17
N GLY A 161 2.68 -12.81 9.38
CA GLY A 161 3.02 -14.16 9.83
C GLY A 161 2.67 -15.25 8.80
N GLY A 162 2.82 -14.96 7.51
CA GLY A 162 2.52 -15.89 6.42
C GLY A 162 1.04 -15.97 6.05
N LYS A 163 0.16 -15.18 6.67
CA LYS A 163 -1.27 -15.09 6.31
C LYS A 163 -1.55 -13.81 5.54
N GLN A 164 -2.56 -13.81 4.68
CA GLN A 164 -2.97 -12.60 3.97
C GLN A 164 -3.23 -11.45 4.97
N MET A 165 -2.72 -10.26 4.68
CA MET A 165 -2.97 -9.07 5.48
C MET A 165 -4.45 -8.69 5.40
N GLY A 166 -5.13 -8.63 6.55
CA GLY A 166 -6.51 -8.15 6.64
C GLY A 166 -6.59 -6.63 6.65
N SER A 167 -7.81 -6.09 6.54
CA SER A 167 -8.08 -4.64 6.57
C SER A 167 -8.10 -4.04 7.98
N ILE A 168 -8.02 -4.85 9.05
CA ILE A 168 -8.00 -4.36 10.44
C ILE A 168 -6.57 -4.41 10.97
N TRP A 169 -5.99 -3.26 11.28
CA TRP A 169 -4.60 -3.12 11.71
C TRP A 169 -4.50 -2.67 13.16
N LYS A 170 -4.02 -3.57 14.02
CA LYS A 170 -3.76 -3.29 15.44
C LYS A 170 -2.40 -2.63 15.61
N ILE A 171 -2.39 -1.32 15.88
CA ILE A 171 -1.17 -0.52 16.03
C ILE A 171 -1.37 0.49 17.19
N PRO A 172 -0.39 0.68 18.09
CA PRO A 172 -0.50 1.69 19.15
C PRO A 172 -0.53 3.12 18.61
N ILE A 173 -1.05 4.05 19.40
CA ILE A 173 -0.92 5.49 19.12
C ILE A 173 0.54 5.94 19.25
N CYS A 174 0.87 7.06 18.60
CA CYS A 174 2.19 7.69 18.75
C CYS A 174 2.39 8.21 20.18
N SER A 175 3.30 7.58 20.93
CA SER A 175 3.62 7.87 22.33
C SER A 175 5.11 7.70 22.62
N GLY A 176 5.53 7.97 23.87
CA GLY A 176 6.93 7.81 24.30
C GLY A 176 7.89 8.70 23.51
N ASN A 177 9.07 8.16 23.18
CA ASN A 177 10.14 8.88 22.48
C ASN A 177 9.82 9.22 21.01
N GLU A 178 8.84 8.53 20.41
CA GLU A 178 8.40 8.83 19.05
C GLU A 178 7.59 10.13 18.98
N ARG A 179 6.86 10.44 20.05
CA ARG A 179 5.99 11.62 20.13
C ARG A 179 6.85 12.86 20.30
N LEU A 180 6.78 13.79 19.35
CA LEU A 180 7.56 15.01 19.42
C LEU A 180 7.12 15.91 20.57
N LYS A 181 8.12 16.43 21.25
CA LYS A 181 7.97 17.42 22.31
C LYS A 181 8.91 18.61 22.07
N ASP A 182 8.47 19.78 22.48
CA ASP A 182 9.29 21.00 22.47
C ASP A 182 10.24 21.07 23.67
N GLU A 183 11.03 22.15 23.75
CA GLU A 183 11.91 22.46 24.88
C GLU A 183 11.21 22.44 26.26
N ASN A 184 9.89 22.68 26.30
CA ASN A 184 9.10 22.67 27.54
C ASN A 184 8.42 21.32 27.80
N ASN A 185 8.82 20.26 27.08
CA ASN A 185 8.24 18.92 27.17
C ASN A 185 6.75 18.86 26.81
N LEU A 186 6.23 19.86 26.10
CA LEU A 186 4.86 19.90 25.58
C LEU A 186 4.79 19.26 24.20
N LYS A 187 3.64 18.65 23.88
CA LYS A 187 3.42 18.02 22.57
C LYS A 187 3.51 19.09 21.46
N VAL A 188 4.31 18.83 20.44
CA VAL A 188 4.42 19.75 19.29
C VAL A 188 3.16 19.73 18.43
N HIS A 189 2.56 18.56 18.25
CA HIS A 189 1.38 18.37 17.41
C HIS A 189 0.36 17.46 18.11
N SER A 190 -0.91 17.83 18.02
CA SER A 190 -2.06 17.14 18.64
C SER A 190 -2.31 15.76 18.04
N THR A 191 -2.19 15.60 16.72
CA THR A 191 -2.59 14.41 15.95
C THR A 191 -1.45 13.64 15.26
N GLN A 192 -0.19 13.78 15.71
CA GLN A 192 0.97 13.04 15.14
C GLN A 192 0.67 11.52 14.99
N LYS A 193 0.72 11.02 13.76
CA LYS A 193 0.51 9.60 13.44
C LYS A 193 1.74 8.73 13.76
N PRO A 194 1.54 7.45 14.13
CA PRO A 194 2.63 6.55 14.48
C PRO A 194 3.41 6.10 13.23
N LYS A 195 4.74 6.09 13.32
CA LYS A 195 5.64 5.64 12.24
C LYS A 195 5.30 4.23 11.77
N LYS A 196 4.93 3.32 12.69
CA LYS A 196 4.59 1.93 12.35
C LYS A 196 3.38 1.81 11.42
N LEU A 197 2.39 2.70 11.54
CA LEU A 197 1.25 2.74 10.62
C LEU A 197 1.71 3.19 9.23
N MET A 198 2.47 4.27 9.19
CA MET A 198 3.02 4.82 7.94
C MET A 198 3.95 3.84 7.23
N ASP A 199 4.82 3.15 7.97
CA ASP A 199 5.76 2.16 7.46
C ASP A 199 5.02 1.01 6.78
N ARG A 200 3.92 0.54 7.38
CA ARG A 200 3.05 -0.46 6.75
C ARG A 200 2.40 0.05 5.47
N ILE A 201 1.86 1.27 5.47
CA ILE A 201 1.23 1.89 4.28
C ILE A 201 2.25 1.99 3.15
N ILE A 202 3.41 2.59 3.40
CA ILE A 202 4.46 2.80 2.40
C ILE A 202 4.99 1.45 1.89
N SER A 203 5.24 0.48 2.78
CA SER A 203 5.73 -0.85 2.40
C SER A 203 4.73 -1.63 1.53
N LEU A 204 3.42 -1.44 1.73
CA LEU A 204 2.39 -2.17 1.00
C LEU A 204 2.01 -1.52 -0.33
N PHE A 205 1.99 -0.19 -0.39
CA PHE A 205 1.37 0.53 -1.50
C PHE A 205 2.36 1.32 -2.37
N THR A 206 3.67 1.21 -2.11
CA THR A 206 4.72 1.89 -2.90
C THR A 206 5.91 0.97 -3.19
N LYS A 207 6.70 1.34 -4.21
CA LYS A 207 7.99 0.75 -4.57
C LYS A 207 9.13 1.67 -4.18
N GLN A 208 10.37 1.17 -4.25
CA GLN A 208 11.54 2.02 -4.09
C GLN A 208 11.53 3.16 -5.12
N GLU A 209 12.04 4.32 -4.71
CA GLU A 209 12.10 5.55 -5.51
C GLU A 209 10.75 6.18 -5.92
N ASP A 210 9.61 5.55 -5.60
CA ASP A 210 8.28 6.16 -5.80
C ASP A 210 8.20 7.52 -5.10
N TRP A 211 7.46 8.44 -5.72
CA TRP A 211 7.24 9.78 -5.20
C TRP A 211 5.95 9.83 -4.38
N ILE A 212 6.11 10.13 -3.09
CA ILE A 212 5.04 10.22 -2.10
C ILE A 212 4.69 11.69 -1.85
N LEU A 213 3.42 12.05 -2.04
CA LEU A 213 2.85 13.32 -1.62
C LEU A 213 2.21 13.20 -0.24
N ASP A 214 2.40 14.22 0.60
CA ASP A 214 1.57 14.48 1.76
C ASP A 214 1.13 15.96 1.76
N PRO A 215 -0.14 16.28 1.47
CA PRO A 215 -0.61 17.66 1.45
C PRO A 215 -0.83 18.24 2.85
N PHE A 216 -0.74 17.42 3.90
CA PHE A 216 -0.92 17.81 5.31
C PHE A 216 0.23 17.26 6.15
N GLY A 217 1.44 17.70 5.81
CA GLY A 217 2.70 17.10 6.28
C GLY A 217 2.86 17.09 7.80
N GLY A 218 2.23 18.01 8.54
CA GLY A 218 2.27 18.10 9.99
C GLY A 218 3.70 18.09 10.50
N THR A 219 4.02 17.12 11.37
CA THR A 219 5.39 16.92 11.87
C THR A 219 6.24 15.98 11.01
N MET A 220 5.90 15.86 9.73
CA MET A 220 6.66 15.18 8.68
C MET A 220 6.83 13.66 8.88
N THR A 221 5.87 13.00 9.54
CA THR A 221 5.93 11.54 9.73
C THR A 221 6.01 10.80 8.39
N THR A 222 5.23 11.21 7.38
CA THR A 222 5.23 10.60 6.04
C THR A 222 6.61 10.70 5.40
N GLY A 223 7.22 11.89 5.36
CA GLY A 223 8.55 12.06 4.76
C GLY A 223 9.67 11.35 5.52
N VAL A 224 9.62 11.32 6.86
CA VAL A 224 10.59 10.56 7.67
C VAL A 224 10.59 9.09 7.27
N VAL A 225 9.40 8.48 7.20
CA VAL A 225 9.27 7.06 6.87
C VAL A 225 9.55 6.81 5.39
N ALA A 226 9.14 7.71 4.49
CA ALA A 226 9.48 7.63 3.07
C ALA A 226 11.00 7.63 2.87
N LYS A 227 11.72 8.57 3.51
CA LYS A 227 13.18 8.66 3.46
C LYS A 227 13.85 7.39 4.00
N GLU A 228 13.40 6.91 5.16
CA GLU A 228 13.89 5.66 5.76
C GLU A 228 13.67 4.46 4.82
N ALA A 229 12.53 4.42 4.13
CA ALA A 229 12.18 3.36 3.18
C ALA A 229 12.84 3.52 1.79
N GLY A 230 13.60 4.58 1.52
CA GLY A 230 14.16 4.83 0.18
C GLY A 230 13.08 5.20 -0.86
N ARG A 231 12.06 5.96 -0.44
CA ARG A 231 11.09 6.64 -1.32
C ARG A 231 11.40 8.12 -1.35
N ASN A 232 10.95 8.76 -2.42
CA ASN A 232 11.00 10.21 -2.53
C ASN A 232 9.74 10.81 -1.90
N TYR A 233 9.83 12.02 -1.35
CA TYR A 233 8.70 12.68 -0.72
C TYR A 233 8.55 14.15 -1.12
N THR A 234 7.32 14.65 -1.10
CA THR A 234 6.99 16.07 -1.11
C THR A 234 5.91 16.30 -0.07
N LEU A 235 6.20 17.16 0.91
CA LEU A 235 5.28 17.45 2.01
C LEU A 235 4.85 18.91 1.92
N ILE A 236 3.57 19.19 2.08
CA ILE A 236 3.05 20.56 2.17
C ILE A 236 2.57 20.76 3.62
N GLU A 237 2.98 21.87 4.23
CA GLU A 237 2.57 22.22 5.59
C GLU A 237 2.54 23.74 5.72
N ARG A 238 1.52 24.29 6.39
CA ARG A 238 1.36 25.74 6.55
C ARG A 238 2.01 26.25 7.84
N GLU A 239 1.99 25.45 8.91
CA GLU A 239 2.36 25.85 10.26
C GLU A 239 3.89 25.85 10.45
N PRO A 240 4.54 27.03 10.62
CA PRO A 240 6.00 27.11 10.73
C PRO A 240 6.56 26.30 11.91
N ARG A 241 5.79 26.18 13.00
CA ARG A 241 6.17 25.38 14.16
C ARG A 241 6.29 23.90 13.78
N TYR A 242 5.32 23.35 13.06
CA TYR A 242 5.34 21.94 12.67
C TYR A 242 6.50 21.65 11.71
N ILE A 243 6.74 22.55 10.75
CA ILE A 243 7.90 22.47 9.83
C ILE A 243 9.22 22.48 10.60
N LYS A 244 9.42 23.40 11.55
CA LYS A 244 10.66 23.50 12.34
C LYS A 244 11.03 22.18 13.03
N TYR A 245 10.06 21.53 13.67
CA TYR A 245 10.29 20.27 14.37
C TYR A 245 10.34 19.06 13.42
N GLY A 246 9.52 19.07 12.37
CA GLY A 246 9.51 18.06 11.33
C GLY A 246 10.82 17.98 10.54
N GLN A 247 11.40 19.14 10.19
CA GLN A 247 12.71 19.22 9.53
C GLN A 247 13.80 18.57 10.38
N LYS A 248 13.85 18.85 11.68
CA LYS A 248 14.80 18.20 12.60
C LYS A 248 14.66 16.68 12.63
N ARG A 249 13.45 16.14 12.47
CA ARG A 249 13.24 14.67 12.34
C ARG A 249 13.77 14.16 11.02
N LEU A 250 13.47 14.85 9.92
CA LEU A 250 13.93 14.49 8.58
C LEU A 250 15.45 14.52 8.47
N ASP A 251 16.12 15.49 9.09
CA ASP A 251 17.59 15.59 9.10
C ASP A 251 18.23 14.40 9.81
N LYS A 252 17.60 13.94 10.91
CA LYS A 252 18.05 12.77 11.68
C LYS A 252 17.69 11.43 11.03
N ALA A 253 16.65 11.40 10.20
CA ALA A 253 16.21 10.19 9.53
C ALA A 253 17.26 9.70 8.53
N ARG A 254 17.63 8.42 8.63
CA ARG A 254 18.62 7.75 7.77
C ARG A 254 17.92 6.69 6.94
N VAL A 255 18.38 6.52 5.70
CA VAL A 255 17.93 5.44 4.84
C VAL A 255 18.18 4.11 5.56
N ASN A 256 17.13 3.28 5.64
CA ASN A 256 17.13 1.97 6.27
C ASN A 256 16.35 0.98 5.39
N ILE A 257 16.94 0.67 4.23
CA ILE A 257 16.34 -0.20 3.23
C ILE A 257 16.68 -1.66 3.55
N ASN A 258 15.65 -2.44 3.85
CA ASN A 258 15.72 -3.90 3.97
C ASN A 258 14.89 -4.57 2.86
N ASP A 259 14.79 -5.90 2.91
CA ASP A 259 14.07 -6.72 1.93
C ASP A 259 12.59 -6.37 1.78
N ILE A 260 11.94 -5.94 2.87
CA ILE A 260 10.55 -5.44 2.88
C ILE A 260 10.48 -4.16 2.07
N GLN A 261 11.38 -3.21 2.33
CA GLN A 261 11.37 -1.95 1.60
C GLN A 261 11.79 -2.09 0.15
N LYS A 262 12.67 -3.04 -0.18
CA LYS A 262 12.97 -3.41 -1.58
C LYS A 262 11.81 -4.11 -2.28
N GLY A 263 10.81 -4.60 -1.53
CA GLY A 263 9.70 -5.37 -2.08
C GLY A 263 10.15 -6.70 -2.70
N ILE A 264 11.26 -7.30 -2.23
CA ILE A 264 11.88 -8.46 -2.90
C ILE A 264 10.91 -9.64 -3.04
N LEU A 265 9.97 -9.75 -2.09
CA LEU A 265 9.00 -10.83 -2.06
C LEU A 265 8.02 -10.71 -3.23
N ASP A 266 7.69 -9.49 -3.64
CA ASP A 266 6.70 -9.17 -4.67
C ASP A 266 7.28 -9.10 -6.09
N ILE A 267 8.60 -9.23 -6.19
CA ILE A 267 9.28 -9.37 -7.46
C ILE A 267 8.85 -10.70 -8.11
N LYS A 268 8.33 -10.63 -9.34
CA LYS A 268 7.94 -11.82 -10.11
C LYS A 268 9.14 -12.35 -10.89
N PRO A 269 9.32 -13.67 -10.96
CA PRO A 269 10.36 -14.23 -11.80
C PRO A 269 10.07 -13.93 -13.28
N GLY A 270 11.12 -13.89 -14.09
CA GLY A 270 11.03 -13.68 -15.54
C GLY A 270 10.03 -14.65 -16.18
N LYS A 271 9.20 -14.14 -17.11
CA LYS A 271 8.24 -15.00 -17.83
C LYS A 271 9.03 -15.90 -18.77
N VAL A 272 8.79 -17.20 -18.68
CA VAL A 272 9.32 -18.22 -19.58
C VAL A 272 8.18 -18.70 -20.46
N LYS A 273 8.35 -18.72 -21.79
CA LYS A 273 7.36 -19.32 -22.70
C LYS A 273 7.71 -20.79 -22.91
N MET A 274 6.69 -21.62 -23.12
CA MET A 274 6.88 -23.02 -23.50
C MET A 274 7.68 -23.16 -24.80
N GLU A 275 7.44 -22.26 -25.76
CA GLU A 275 8.18 -22.22 -27.02
C GLU A 275 9.70 -22.09 -26.81
N ASP A 276 10.13 -21.28 -25.84
CA ASP A 276 11.55 -21.04 -25.57
C ASP A 276 12.18 -22.30 -24.95
N LEU A 277 11.49 -22.93 -23.99
CA LEU A 277 11.92 -24.21 -23.38
C LEU A 277 12.09 -25.31 -24.42
N ILE A 278 11.20 -25.37 -25.42
CA ILE A 278 11.24 -26.40 -26.45
C ILE A 278 12.32 -26.12 -27.49
N LYS A 279 12.44 -24.86 -27.95
CA LYS A 279 13.45 -24.47 -28.96
C LYS A 279 14.87 -24.67 -28.48
N GLU A 280 15.11 -24.47 -27.18
CA GLU A 280 16.43 -24.59 -26.58
C GLU A 280 16.70 -25.96 -25.94
N GLY A 281 15.79 -26.93 -26.15
CA GLY A 281 16.01 -28.32 -25.77
C GLY A 281 15.86 -28.63 -24.28
N TYR A 282 15.25 -27.75 -23.50
CA TYR A 282 14.86 -28.06 -22.11
C TYR A 282 13.68 -29.04 -22.07
N LEU A 283 12.82 -28.97 -23.08
CA LEU A 283 11.71 -29.87 -23.35
C LEU A 283 11.73 -30.29 -24.81
N GLU A 284 11.18 -31.45 -25.11
CA GLU A 284 11.19 -32.02 -26.46
C GLU A 284 9.77 -32.20 -27.00
N LEU A 285 9.58 -32.00 -28.30
CA LEU A 285 8.31 -32.37 -28.92
C LEU A 285 8.10 -33.88 -28.82
N ASN A 286 6.85 -34.29 -28.62
CA ASN A 286 6.41 -35.66 -28.36
C ASN A 286 6.82 -36.24 -27.00
N GLU A 287 7.43 -35.43 -26.15
CA GLU A 287 7.77 -35.83 -24.79
C GLU A 287 6.53 -36.07 -23.92
N PHE A 288 6.57 -37.07 -23.05
CA PHE A 288 5.48 -37.38 -22.12
C PHE A 288 5.61 -36.60 -20.81
N PHE A 289 4.56 -35.86 -20.49
CA PHE A 289 4.35 -35.19 -19.22
C PHE A 289 3.58 -36.13 -18.31
N ILE A 290 4.12 -36.36 -17.13
CA ILE A 290 3.70 -37.41 -16.19
C ILE A 290 3.12 -36.73 -14.95
N HIS A 291 1.95 -37.17 -14.51
CA HIS A 291 1.39 -36.79 -13.20
C HIS A 291 1.76 -37.83 -12.13
N LYS A 292 1.74 -37.45 -10.84
CA LYS A 292 2.10 -38.34 -9.73
C LYS A 292 1.23 -39.60 -9.59
N ASN A 293 0.02 -39.59 -10.16
CA ASN A 293 -0.86 -40.76 -10.20
C ASN A 293 -0.51 -41.76 -11.34
N GLY A 294 0.51 -41.48 -12.14
CA GLY A 294 0.94 -42.33 -13.24
C GLY A 294 0.35 -41.96 -14.61
N GLU A 295 -0.65 -41.08 -14.67
CA GLU A 295 -1.21 -40.61 -15.93
C GLU A 295 -0.16 -39.86 -16.76
N GLN A 296 -0.23 -40.00 -18.08
CA GLN A 296 0.73 -39.41 -19.01
C GLN A 296 0.04 -38.70 -20.17
N ALA A 297 0.51 -37.52 -20.52
CA ALA A 297 0.04 -36.74 -21.66
C ALA A 297 1.21 -36.33 -22.54
N ARG A 298 1.05 -36.38 -23.87
CA ARG A 298 2.12 -36.13 -24.83
C ARG A 298 2.17 -34.66 -25.24
N LEU A 299 3.35 -34.04 -25.22
CA LEU A 299 3.55 -32.68 -25.73
C LEU A 299 3.50 -32.67 -27.26
N VAL A 300 2.47 -32.04 -27.85
CA VAL A 300 2.20 -32.16 -29.29
C VAL A 300 2.59 -30.96 -30.12
N ASN A 301 2.92 -29.81 -29.51
CA ASN A 301 3.38 -28.64 -30.24
C ASN A 301 4.21 -27.66 -29.39
N ILE A 302 4.86 -26.73 -30.08
CA ILE A 302 5.74 -25.73 -29.46
C ILE A 302 4.98 -24.75 -28.55
N LYS A 303 3.66 -24.63 -28.69
CA LYS A 303 2.83 -23.76 -27.84
C LYS A 303 2.60 -24.37 -26.46
N GLY A 304 3.02 -25.61 -26.22
CA GLY A 304 2.87 -26.29 -24.92
C GLY A 304 1.52 -26.96 -24.72
N GLN A 305 0.82 -27.32 -25.80
CA GLN A 305 -0.39 -28.14 -25.69
C GLN A 305 -0.03 -29.62 -25.51
N LEU A 306 -0.80 -30.29 -24.66
CA LEU A 306 -0.65 -31.71 -24.40
C LEU A 306 -1.84 -32.48 -24.99
N GLU A 307 -1.58 -33.68 -25.47
CA GLU A 307 -2.59 -34.66 -25.86
C GLU A 307 -2.75 -35.71 -24.76
N TYR A 308 -3.99 -35.95 -24.33
CA TYR A 308 -4.35 -36.96 -23.34
C TYR A 308 -5.68 -37.60 -23.74
N ASN A 309 -5.69 -38.93 -23.92
CA ASN A 309 -6.87 -39.70 -24.33
C ASN A 309 -7.62 -39.11 -25.54
N GLY A 310 -6.87 -38.64 -26.55
CA GLY A 310 -7.40 -38.04 -27.78
C GLY A 310 -7.85 -36.58 -27.65
N ASN A 311 -7.79 -35.98 -26.46
CA ASN A 311 -8.06 -34.56 -26.26
C ASN A 311 -6.76 -33.74 -26.29
N ILE A 312 -6.76 -32.60 -26.99
CA ILE A 312 -5.61 -31.69 -27.07
C ILE A 312 -5.99 -30.33 -26.48
N ASP A 313 -5.33 -29.94 -25.41
CA ASP A 313 -5.54 -28.64 -24.76
C ASP A 313 -4.22 -28.13 -24.13
N SER A 314 -4.24 -26.94 -23.54
CA SER A 314 -3.16 -26.43 -22.71
C SER A 314 -2.76 -27.42 -21.62
N MET A 315 -1.48 -27.46 -21.28
CA MET A 315 -0.95 -28.29 -20.18
C MET A 315 -1.74 -28.13 -18.86
N HIS A 316 -2.30 -26.95 -18.62
CA HIS A 316 -3.08 -26.63 -17.43
C HIS A 316 -4.44 -27.31 -17.37
N GLU A 317 -5.11 -27.38 -18.52
CA GLU A 317 -6.40 -28.04 -18.65
C GLU A 317 -6.21 -29.56 -18.62
N ILE A 318 -5.23 -30.06 -19.37
CA ILE A 318 -4.89 -31.48 -19.40
C ILE A 318 -4.47 -31.98 -18.02
N ALA A 319 -3.64 -31.23 -17.28
CA ALA A 319 -3.33 -31.57 -15.89
C ALA A 319 -4.58 -31.64 -15.01
N SER A 320 -5.58 -30.78 -15.23
CA SER A 320 -6.85 -30.85 -14.49
C SER A 320 -7.60 -32.14 -14.80
N VAL A 321 -7.67 -32.52 -16.08
CA VAL A 321 -8.32 -33.76 -16.54
C VAL A 321 -7.61 -34.99 -15.97
N MET A 322 -6.28 -35.05 -16.03
CA MET A 322 -5.46 -36.13 -15.43
C MET A 322 -5.68 -36.26 -13.92
N MET A 323 -6.09 -35.18 -13.26
CA MET A 323 -6.37 -35.13 -11.82
C MET A 323 -7.87 -35.28 -11.48
N ASN A 324 -8.73 -35.48 -12.48
CA ASN A 324 -10.18 -35.51 -12.35
C ASN A 324 -10.76 -34.27 -11.61
N LYS A 325 -10.22 -33.09 -11.91
CA LYS A 325 -10.67 -31.81 -11.34
C LYS A 325 -11.57 -31.07 -12.33
N LYS A 326 -12.58 -30.37 -11.79
CA LYS A 326 -13.54 -29.57 -12.56
C LYS A 326 -12.97 -28.23 -13.07
N ASN A 327 -11.88 -27.75 -12.49
CA ASN A 327 -11.33 -26.43 -12.78
C ASN A 327 -9.85 -26.54 -13.15
N ARG A 328 -9.45 -25.80 -14.18
CA ARG A 328 -8.06 -25.60 -14.62
C ARG A 328 -7.08 -25.46 -13.45
N VAL A 329 -5.96 -26.16 -13.54
CA VAL A 329 -4.90 -26.14 -12.52
C VAL A 329 -3.60 -25.51 -13.03
N ASN A 330 -2.70 -25.14 -12.12
CA ASN A 330 -1.34 -24.78 -12.49
C ASN A 330 -0.50 -26.04 -12.72
N ALA A 331 -0.37 -26.48 -13.98
CA ALA A 331 0.34 -27.70 -14.34
C ALA A 331 1.81 -27.74 -13.87
N TYR A 332 2.46 -26.58 -13.68
CA TYR A 332 3.82 -26.53 -13.12
C TYR A 332 3.92 -27.15 -11.71
N ASP A 333 2.82 -27.19 -10.95
CA ASP A 333 2.80 -27.73 -9.59
C ASP A 333 2.62 -29.27 -9.59
N TYR A 334 2.27 -29.87 -10.74
CA TYR A 334 1.74 -31.23 -10.79
C TYR A 334 2.38 -32.14 -11.84
N LEU A 335 2.95 -31.58 -12.91
CA LEU A 335 3.52 -32.35 -14.00
C LEU A 335 5.04 -32.48 -13.89
N PHE A 336 5.52 -33.62 -14.37
CA PHE A 336 6.91 -34.04 -14.39
C PHE A 336 7.26 -34.53 -15.78
N VAL A 337 8.54 -34.63 -16.09
CA VAL A 337 9.04 -35.34 -17.25
C VAL A 337 10.16 -36.28 -16.84
N ASN A 338 10.34 -37.36 -17.59
CA ASN A 338 11.39 -38.33 -17.28
C ASN A 338 12.74 -37.84 -17.82
N ARG A 339 13.76 -37.79 -16.96
CA ARG A 339 15.15 -37.55 -17.33
C ARG A 339 16.00 -38.62 -16.67
N ASN A 340 16.64 -39.47 -17.47
CA ASN A 340 17.53 -40.55 -16.99
C ASN A 340 16.89 -41.42 -15.89
N GLY A 341 15.62 -41.79 -16.05
CA GLY A 341 14.88 -42.62 -15.09
C GLY A 341 14.29 -41.86 -13.90
N ASN A 342 14.57 -40.57 -13.75
CA ASN A 342 14.03 -39.73 -12.68
C ASN A 342 12.94 -38.78 -13.18
N ASN A 343 11.88 -38.62 -12.39
CA ASN A 343 10.84 -37.64 -12.68
C ASN A 343 11.29 -36.24 -12.21
N VAL A 344 11.56 -35.36 -13.16
CA VAL A 344 11.95 -33.96 -12.91
C VAL A 344 10.73 -33.07 -13.09
N SER A 345 10.46 -32.17 -12.15
CA SER A 345 9.31 -31.26 -12.27
C SER A 345 9.51 -30.30 -13.43
N ILE A 346 8.45 -30.04 -14.18
CA ILE A 346 8.49 -29.00 -15.23
C ILE A 346 8.68 -27.59 -14.65
N SER A 347 8.38 -27.39 -13.36
CA SER A 347 8.73 -26.15 -12.66
C SER A 347 10.24 -26.03 -12.49
N ASP A 348 10.93 -27.11 -12.12
CA ASP A 348 12.39 -27.11 -11.94
C ASP A 348 13.10 -26.88 -13.27
N ILE A 349 12.59 -27.46 -14.37
CA ILE A 349 13.08 -27.19 -15.72
C ILE A 349 12.94 -25.71 -16.07
N ARG A 350 11.79 -25.10 -15.76
CA ARG A 350 11.55 -23.68 -15.96
C ARG A 350 12.48 -22.80 -15.11
N GLU A 351 12.76 -23.17 -13.87
CA GLU A 351 13.71 -22.43 -13.03
C GLU A 351 15.15 -22.58 -13.53
N LYS A 352 15.53 -23.77 -14.00
CA LYS A 352 16.83 -23.99 -14.64
C LYS A 352 17.01 -23.08 -15.86
N TYR A 353 16.00 -23.01 -16.73
CA TYR A 353 16.03 -22.10 -17.88
C TYR A 353 16.23 -20.64 -17.46
N ARG A 354 15.53 -20.18 -16.40
CA ARG A 354 15.71 -18.82 -15.88
C ARG A 354 17.12 -18.55 -15.38
N SER A 355 17.69 -19.52 -14.67
CA SER A 355 19.06 -19.45 -14.15
C SER A 355 20.08 -19.39 -15.29
N ASP A 356 19.96 -20.28 -16.26
CA ASP A 356 20.88 -20.35 -17.40
C ASP A 356 20.86 -19.06 -18.26
N HIS A 357 19.71 -18.37 -18.29
CA HIS A 357 19.51 -17.13 -19.06
C HIS A 357 19.60 -15.83 -18.26
N ASN A 358 19.87 -15.90 -16.95
CA ASN A 358 19.84 -14.75 -16.03
C ASN A 358 18.59 -13.86 -16.24
N LEU A 359 17.42 -14.48 -16.44
CA LEU A 359 16.23 -13.74 -16.83
C LEU A 359 15.88 -12.67 -15.78
N PRO A 360 15.74 -11.40 -16.17
CA PRO A 360 15.52 -10.33 -15.22
C PRO A 360 14.18 -10.54 -14.52
N LEU A 361 14.19 -10.30 -13.22
CA LEU A 361 12.98 -10.31 -12.44
C LEU A 361 12.09 -9.11 -12.84
N LYS A 362 10.78 -9.32 -12.91
CA LYS A 362 9.80 -8.26 -13.22
C LYS A 362 9.21 -7.68 -11.95
N ILE A 363 9.40 -6.37 -11.75
CA ILE A 363 8.66 -5.58 -10.77
C ILE A 363 7.22 -5.41 -11.32
N ASN A 364 6.18 -5.66 -10.51
CA ASN A 364 4.78 -5.58 -10.97
C ASN A 364 4.47 -4.20 -11.57
N PHE A 365 3.71 -4.17 -12.68
CA PHE A 365 3.05 -2.96 -13.20
C PHE A 365 1.59 -2.99 -12.87
#